data_AF-A0A965HHW6-F1
#
_entry.id   AF-A0A965HHW6-F1
#
_cell.length_a   1.000
_cell.length_b   1.000
_cell.length_c   1.000
_cell.angle_alpha   90.00
_cell.angle_beta   90.00
_cell.angle_gamma   90.00
#
_symmetry.space_group_name_H-M   'P 1'
#
loop_
_entity.id
_entity.type
_entity.pdbx_description
1 polymer ?
#
loop_
_entity_poly.entity_id
_entity_poly.type
_entity_poly.pdbx_seq_one_letter_code
_entity_poly.pdbx_strand_id
1 'polypeptide(L)'
;LSKSFSPGWKGWSIRLVSFEPHARLETVTLPSQKQETTPGRPALHAQLRSPNGTTGPARWIASGTSAVLTTPDATSRIGFGLELQNLPFSIRLDSFEVPRDPGTDEPANFHATVTFNDDQKKVEVPAQLEMNQPATYPPGLLPQITGLSYKFSQAGWDPQNLNRTTLQVLHDPGWLLKWSGSLLMVAGIFSMFYLRRETTPRT
;
A
#
# COMPACT_ATOMS: atom_id res chain seq x y z
N LEU A 1 34.84 5.34 29.09
CA LEU A 1 33.43 5.74 29.35
C LEU A 1 32.63 4.47 29.60
N SER A 2 32.51 4.03 30.85
CA SER A 2 31.91 2.73 31.22
C SER A 2 31.36 2.71 32.66
N LYS A 3 31.03 3.88 33.21
CA LYS A 3 30.42 4.00 34.55
C LYS A 3 28.92 3.74 34.43
N SER A 4 28.43 2.76 35.20
CA SER A 4 27.00 2.61 35.42
C SER A 4 26.50 3.77 36.29
N PHE A 5 25.35 4.34 35.96
CA PHE A 5 24.69 5.36 36.78
C PHE A 5 23.26 4.91 37.10
N SER A 6 22.76 5.32 38.26
CA SER A 6 21.37 5.04 38.64
C SER A 6 20.48 6.22 38.22
N PRO A 7 19.42 5.99 37.43
CA PRO A 7 18.46 7.03 37.06
C PRO A 7 17.51 7.41 38.22
N GLY A 8 17.67 6.82 39.41
CA GLY A 8 16.86 7.16 40.60
C GLY A 8 15.50 6.46 40.69
N TRP A 9 15.21 5.50 39.81
CA TRP A 9 13.95 4.75 39.82
C TRP A 9 14.15 3.29 40.21
N LYS A 10 13.39 2.83 41.23
CA LYS A 10 13.24 1.42 41.64
C LYS A 10 14.55 0.60 41.73
N GLY A 11 15.69 1.23 42.02
CA GLY A 11 17.00 0.53 42.10
C GLY A 11 17.60 0.10 40.76
N TRP A 12 17.14 0.67 39.64
CA TRP A 12 17.67 0.36 38.32
C TRP A 12 19.07 0.97 38.13
N SER A 13 19.90 0.34 37.30
CA SER A 13 21.20 0.87 36.90
C SER A 13 21.32 0.83 35.38
N ILE A 14 21.80 1.92 34.79
CA ILE A 14 21.99 2.07 33.36
C ILE A 14 23.50 2.05 33.10
N ARG A 15 23.92 1.24 32.13
CA ARG A 15 25.29 1.19 31.65
C ARG A 15 25.30 1.54 30.17
N LEU A 16 26.05 2.59 29.81
CA LEU A 16 26.31 2.89 28.40
C LEU A 16 27.24 1.81 27.85
N VAL A 17 26.73 0.99 26.93
CA VAL A 17 27.46 -0.13 26.32
C VAL A 17 28.38 0.38 25.21
N SER A 18 27.86 1.22 24.30
CA SER A 18 28.64 1.93 23.30
C SER A 18 27.98 3.26 22.96
N PHE A 19 28.78 4.20 22.45
CA PHE A 19 28.31 5.46 21.90
C PHE A 19 28.96 5.63 20.53
N GLU A 20 28.14 5.47 19.48
CA GLU A 20 28.60 5.47 18.10
C GLU A 20 28.07 6.72 17.37
N PRO A 21 28.74 7.87 17.48
CA PRO A 21 28.23 9.15 17.00
C PRO A 21 28.04 9.22 15.47
N HIS A 22 28.68 8.31 14.73
CA HIS A 22 28.59 8.19 13.28
C HIS A 22 28.00 6.84 12.83
N ALA A 23 27.36 6.09 13.74
CA ALA A 23 26.69 4.85 13.34
C ALA A 23 25.57 5.14 12.35
N ARG A 24 25.47 4.28 11.34
CA ARG A 24 24.36 4.26 10.41
C ARG A 24 23.60 2.96 10.58
N LEU A 25 22.29 3.06 10.77
CA LEU A 25 21.41 1.90 10.65
C LEU A 25 21.38 1.49 9.18
N GLU A 26 21.94 0.31 8.88
CA GLU A 26 21.84 -0.31 7.57
C GLU A 26 21.10 -1.64 7.71
N THR A 27 20.00 -1.79 6.98
CA THR A 27 19.27 -3.06 6.89
C THR A 27 19.86 -3.86 5.74
N VAL A 28 20.55 -4.95 6.05
CA VAL A 28 21.14 -5.84 5.04
C VAL A 28 20.27 -7.08 4.90
N THR A 29 19.94 -7.46 3.66
CA THR A 29 19.26 -8.73 3.38
C THR A 29 20.31 -9.83 3.27
N LEU A 30 20.07 -10.96 3.92
CA LEU A 30 20.93 -12.14 3.83
C LEU A 30 20.09 -13.38 3.49
N PRO A 31 20.64 -14.36 2.77
CA PRO A 31 19.97 -15.63 2.53
C PRO A 31 19.78 -16.35 3.86
N SER A 32 18.62 -16.99 4.04
CA SER A 32 18.38 -17.82 5.22
C SER A 32 19.34 -19.02 5.20
N GLN A 33 20.07 -19.22 6.29
CA GLN A 33 21.00 -20.36 6.42
C GLN A 33 20.28 -21.67 6.76
N LYS A 34 19.03 -21.61 7.23
CA LYS A 34 18.24 -22.77 7.61
C LYS A 34 16.96 -22.82 6.78
N GLN A 35 16.62 -24.02 6.34
CA GLN A 35 15.36 -24.25 5.65
C GLN A 35 14.23 -24.17 6.69
N GLU A 36 13.67 -22.96 6.84
CA GLU A 36 12.51 -22.72 7.70
C GLU A 36 11.26 -23.30 7.05
N THR A 37 10.27 -23.66 7.88
CA THR A 37 8.97 -24.18 7.42
C THR A 37 8.16 -23.12 6.67
N THR A 38 8.46 -21.84 6.88
CA THR A 38 7.86 -20.73 6.14
C THR A 38 8.81 -20.31 5.01
N PRO A 39 8.33 -20.25 3.75
CA PRO A 39 9.14 -19.72 2.66
C PRO A 39 9.61 -18.30 2.97
N GLY A 40 10.91 -18.07 2.88
CA GLY A 40 11.48 -16.73 3.01
C GLY A 40 11.02 -15.79 1.90
N ARG A 41 11.21 -14.48 2.11
CA ARG A 41 10.90 -13.48 1.09
C ARG A 41 11.83 -13.64 -0.12
N PRO A 42 11.33 -13.72 -1.36
CA PRO A 42 12.18 -13.77 -2.55
C PRO A 42 13.15 -12.59 -2.62
N ALA A 43 14.35 -12.81 -3.15
CA ALA A 43 15.37 -11.78 -3.29
C ALA A 43 16.23 -11.97 -4.56
N LEU A 44 16.74 -10.86 -5.11
CA LEU A 44 17.73 -10.85 -6.18
C LEU A 44 19.14 -10.67 -5.61
N HIS A 45 20.13 -11.35 -6.18
CA HIS A 45 21.53 -11.08 -5.93
C HIS A 45 22.10 -10.29 -7.11
N ALA A 46 22.51 -9.05 -6.87
CA ALA A 46 22.92 -8.15 -7.94
C ALA A 46 24.18 -7.35 -7.56
N GLN A 47 24.97 -7.02 -8.58
CA GLN A 47 26.16 -6.17 -8.48
C GLN A 47 26.24 -5.27 -9.73
N LEU A 48 26.77 -4.06 -9.58
CA LEU A 48 26.96 -3.15 -10.71
C LEU A 48 28.32 -3.39 -11.36
N ARG A 49 28.35 -3.53 -12.68
CA ARG A 49 29.58 -3.65 -13.48
C ARG A 49 29.69 -2.44 -14.41
N SER A 50 30.80 -1.71 -14.29
CA SER A 50 31.16 -0.61 -15.18
C SER A 50 31.54 -1.13 -16.57
N PRO A 51 31.33 -0.36 -17.66
CA PRO A 51 31.83 -0.71 -18.99
C PRO A 51 33.34 -1.01 -19.01
N ASN A 52 34.10 -0.37 -18.13
CA ASN A 52 35.55 -0.56 -17.98
C ASN A 52 35.93 -1.89 -17.27
N GLY A 53 34.96 -2.73 -16.93
CA GLY A 53 35.16 -4.02 -16.28
C GLY A 53 35.14 -3.99 -14.74
N THR A 54 35.23 -2.81 -14.12
CA THR A 54 35.19 -2.62 -12.66
C THR A 54 33.83 -3.04 -12.09
N THR A 55 33.85 -3.89 -11.07
CA THR A 55 32.63 -4.44 -10.46
C THR A 55 32.50 -3.98 -9.01
N GLY A 56 31.32 -3.52 -8.65
CA GLY A 56 30.96 -3.11 -7.28
C GLY A 56 30.63 -4.28 -6.36
N PRO A 57 30.40 -4.02 -5.06
CA PRO A 57 29.99 -5.07 -4.14
C PRO A 57 28.61 -5.63 -4.51
N ALA A 58 28.47 -6.95 -4.41
CA ALA A 58 27.18 -7.61 -4.58
C ALA A 58 26.27 -7.39 -3.37
N ARG A 59 24.97 -7.25 -3.61
CA ARG A 59 23.95 -7.10 -2.57
C ARG A 59 22.74 -7.97 -2.86
N TRP A 60 22.13 -8.48 -1.79
CA TRP A 60 20.80 -9.07 -1.83
C TRP A 60 19.74 -7.97 -1.75
N ILE A 61 18.77 -8.04 -2.65
CA ILE A 61 17.65 -7.09 -2.76
C ILE A 61 16.36 -7.89 -2.60
N ALA A 62 15.75 -7.81 -1.42
CA ALA A 62 14.52 -8.53 -1.13
C ALA A 62 13.32 -7.91 -1.86
N SER A 63 12.29 -8.73 -2.12
CA SER A 63 11.04 -8.25 -2.70
C SER A 63 10.40 -7.17 -1.82
N GLY A 64 9.98 -6.07 -2.43
CA GLY A 64 9.48 -4.86 -1.77
C GLY A 64 10.56 -3.89 -1.28
N THR A 65 11.85 -4.12 -1.57
CA THR A 65 12.94 -3.22 -1.16
C THR A 65 13.76 -2.72 -2.36
N SER A 66 14.64 -1.74 -2.10
CA SER A 66 15.62 -1.27 -3.07
C SER A 66 17.02 -1.22 -2.46
N ALA A 67 18.03 -1.42 -3.30
CA ALA A 67 19.43 -1.28 -2.93
C ALA A 67 20.15 -0.37 -3.93
N VAL A 68 21.15 0.35 -3.43
CA VAL A 68 22.05 1.15 -4.27
C VAL A 68 23.29 0.32 -4.56
N LEU A 69 23.52 0.03 -5.84
CA LEU A 69 24.71 -0.64 -6.35
C LEU A 69 25.68 0.43 -6.85
N THR A 70 26.94 0.34 -6.47
CA THR A 70 27.94 1.38 -6.71
C THR A 70 29.20 0.78 -7.33
N THR A 71 29.76 1.45 -8.32
CA THR A 71 31.14 1.30 -8.79
C THR A 71 31.87 2.63 -8.54
N PRO A 72 33.21 2.70 -8.70
CA PRO A 72 33.93 3.98 -8.61
C PRO A 72 33.38 5.07 -9.54
N ASP A 73 32.84 4.66 -10.69
CA ASP A 73 32.44 5.58 -11.76
C ASP A 73 30.91 5.79 -11.85
N ALA A 74 30.10 4.94 -11.20
CA ALA A 74 28.66 4.94 -11.38
C ALA A 74 27.89 4.46 -10.14
N THR A 75 26.65 4.92 -10.03
CA THR A 75 25.71 4.49 -8.99
C THR A 75 24.36 4.21 -9.62
N SER A 76 23.75 3.07 -9.27
CA SER A 76 22.42 2.68 -9.75
C SER A 76 21.57 2.17 -8.59
N ARG A 77 20.31 2.60 -8.52
CA ARG A 77 19.35 2.07 -7.55
C ARG A 77 18.49 1.00 -8.23
N ILE A 78 18.49 -0.20 -7.68
CA ILE A 78 17.69 -1.32 -8.15
C ILE A 78 16.65 -1.65 -7.08
N GLY A 79 15.38 -1.70 -7.49
CA GLY A 79 14.28 -2.21 -6.68
C GLY A 79 13.88 -3.60 -7.15
N PHE A 80 13.47 -4.46 -6.24
CA PHE A 80 12.86 -5.76 -6.55
C PHE A 80 11.50 -5.83 -5.86
N GLY A 81 10.44 -6.22 -6.56
CA GLY A 81 9.10 -6.23 -5.98
C GLY A 81 8.02 -6.56 -6.99
N LEU A 82 6.78 -6.26 -6.61
CA LEU A 82 5.62 -6.33 -7.49
C LEU A 82 5.76 -5.36 -8.66
N GLU A 83 5.11 -5.69 -9.76
CA GLU A 83 4.98 -4.78 -10.89
C GLU A 83 4.33 -3.47 -10.45
N LEU A 84 4.97 -2.35 -10.78
CA LEU A 84 4.44 -1.02 -10.50
C LEU A 84 3.42 -0.66 -11.57
N GLN A 85 2.16 -0.57 -11.16
CA GLN A 85 1.09 -0.12 -12.04
C GLN A 85 0.92 1.40 -11.89
N ASN A 86 1.27 2.14 -12.96
CA ASN A 86 1.11 3.59 -12.98
C ASN A 86 -0.36 3.96 -13.10
N LEU A 87 -0.77 5.00 -12.37
CA LEU A 87 -2.08 5.62 -12.53
C LEU A 87 -2.06 6.59 -13.74
N PRO A 88 -3.14 6.66 -14.54
CA PRO A 88 -3.21 7.59 -15.68
C PRO A 88 -3.53 9.05 -15.28
N PHE A 89 -3.45 9.36 -13.99
CA PHE A 89 -3.69 10.69 -13.40
C PHE A 89 -2.86 10.80 -12.12
N SER A 90 -2.72 12.02 -11.62
CA SER A 90 -2.07 12.31 -10.34
C SER A 90 -3.10 12.62 -9.24
N ILE A 91 -2.68 12.46 -7.99
CA ILE A 91 -3.47 12.82 -6.82
C ILE A 91 -2.62 13.73 -5.94
N ARG A 92 -3.19 14.86 -5.52
CA ARG A 92 -2.58 15.80 -4.57
C ARG A 92 -3.38 15.77 -3.29
N LEU A 93 -2.70 15.66 -2.15
CA LEU A 93 -3.31 15.87 -0.84
C LEU A 93 -3.35 17.38 -0.58
N ASP A 94 -4.55 17.93 -0.42
CA ASP A 94 -4.74 19.35 -0.12
C ASP A 94 -4.82 19.57 1.40
N SER A 95 -5.53 18.71 2.13
CA SER A 95 -5.56 18.71 3.59
C SER A 95 -5.85 17.31 4.16
N PHE A 96 -5.41 17.07 5.39
CA PHE A 96 -5.71 15.85 6.13
C PHE A 96 -5.96 16.15 7.61
N GLU A 97 -7.11 15.72 8.10
CA GLU A 97 -7.60 15.98 9.44
C GLU A 97 -7.97 14.67 10.14
N VAL A 98 -7.63 14.57 11.42
CA VAL A 98 -7.87 13.39 12.25
C VAL A 98 -8.64 13.83 13.50
N PRO A 99 -9.96 14.07 13.38
CA PRO A 99 -10.79 14.43 14.54
C PRO A 99 -10.69 13.34 15.61
N ARG A 100 -10.76 13.78 16.88
CA ARG A 100 -10.60 12.91 18.05
C ARG A 100 -11.93 12.74 18.78
N ASP A 101 -12.07 11.60 19.44
CA ASP A 101 -13.21 11.39 20.32
C ASP A 101 -13.14 12.35 21.52
N PRO A 102 -14.27 12.97 21.93
CA PRO A 102 -14.29 13.90 23.04
C PRO A 102 -13.74 13.27 24.33
N GLY A 103 -12.67 13.85 24.87
CA GLY A 103 -12.05 13.38 26.11
C GLY A 103 -11.03 12.25 25.95
N THR A 104 -10.67 11.87 24.72
CA THR A 104 -9.56 10.93 24.45
C THR A 104 -8.63 11.48 23.35
N ASP A 105 -7.47 10.84 23.18
CA ASP A 105 -6.60 11.05 22.02
C ASP A 105 -6.89 10.05 20.88
N GLU A 106 -8.01 9.33 20.94
CA GLU A 106 -8.36 8.32 19.93
C GLU A 106 -8.91 8.99 18.65
N PRO A 107 -8.45 8.58 17.46
CA PRO A 107 -9.04 9.04 16.20
C PRO A 107 -10.49 8.60 16.04
N ALA A 108 -11.40 9.57 15.88
CA ALA A 108 -12.82 9.32 15.58
C ALA A 108 -13.07 9.15 14.07
N ASN A 109 -12.32 9.87 13.23
CA ASN A 109 -12.40 9.79 11.77
C ASN A 109 -11.08 10.20 11.12
N PHE A 110 -11.01 10.05 9.80
CA PHE A 110 -9.90 10.49 8.96
C PHE A 110 -10.50 11.22 7.76
N HIS A 111 -10.30 12.54 7.67
CA HIS A 111 -10.79 13.34 6.55
C HIS A 111 -9.60 13.74 5.68
N ALA A 112 -9.56 13.26 4.43
CA ALA A 112 -8.59 13.71 3.45
C ALA A 112 -9.30 14.50 2.34
N THR A 113 -8.87 15.73 2.11
CA THR A 113 -9.24 16.50 0.92
C THR A 113 -8.15 16.32 -0.11
N VAL A 114 -8.51 15.82 -1.29
CA VAL A 114 -7.58 15.56 -2.38
C VAL A 114 -8.07 16.19 -3.67
N THR A 115 -7.13 16.46 -4.57
CA THR A 115 -7.41 16.86 -5.95
C THR A 115 -6.83 15.81 -6.88
N PHE A 116 -7.69 15.20 -7.71
CA PHE A 116 -7.26 14.38 -8.84
C PHE A 116 -6.94 15.30 -10.01
N ASN A 117 -5.77 15.13 -10.64
CA ASN A 117 -5.39 15.89 -11.83
C ASN A 117 -5.07 14.93 -12.99
N ASP A 118 -5.82 15.06 -14.07
CA ASP A 118 -5.63 14.33 -15.32
C ASP A 118 -5.10 15.30 -16.40
N ASP A 119 -3.78 15.30 -16.56
CA ASP A 119 -3.05 16.18 -17.49
C ASP A 119 -3.43 15.94 -18.96
N GLN A 120 -3.89 14.73 -19.30
CA GLN A 120 -4.32 14.38 -20.66
C GLN A 120 -5.68 15.02 -20.97
N LYS A 121 -6.61 14.98 -20.00
CA LYS A 121 -7.93 15.58 -20.14
C LYS A 121 -7.98 17.05 -19.75
N LYS A 122 -6.92 17.58 -19.12
CA LYS A 122 -6.85 18.94 -18.55
C LYS A 122 -7.97 19.21 -17.56
N VAL A 123 -8.21 18.25 -16.66
CA VAL A 123 -9.25 18.34 -15.64
C VAL A 123 -8.65 18.14 -14.26
N GLU A 124 -9.05 19.00 -13.33
CA GLU A 124 -8.84 18.83 -11.90
C GLU A 124 -10.18 18.53 -11.21
N VAL A 125 -10.24 17.45 -10.42
CA VAL A 125 -11.44 17.02 -9.72
C VAL A 125 -11.14 16.97 -8.22
N PRO A 126 -11.68 17.90 -7.42
CA PRO A 126 -11.58 17.80 -5.97
C PRO A 126 -12.45 16.65 -5.46
N ALA A 127 -11.99 15.98 -4.41
CA ALA A 127 -12.70 14.91 -3.75
C ALA A 127 -12.38 14.87 -2.25
N GLN A 128 -13.31 14.30 -1.50
CA GLN A 128 -13.14 14.04 -0.07
C GLN A 128 -13.13 12.53 0.17
N LEU A 129 -12.25 12.10 1.06
CA LEU A 129 -12.17 10.73 1.55
C LEU A 129 -12.40 10.74 3.05
N GLU A 130 -13.28 9.86 3.51
CA GLU A 130 -13.52 9.64 4.92
C GLU A 130 -13.42 8.15 5.28
N MET A 131 -13.44 7.85 6.57
CA MET A 131 -13.56 6.47 7.02
C MET A 131 -14.86 5.87 6.48
N ASN A 132 -14.73 4.79 5.70
CA ASN A 132 -15.83 4.13 4.99
C ASN A 132 -16.50 4.95 3.86
N GLN A 133 -15.98 6.13 3.51
CA GLN A 133 -16.44 6.90 2.34
C GLN A 133 -15.29 7.10 1.34
N PRO A 134 -15.12 6.18 0.39
CA PRO A 134 -14.04 6.26 -0.58
C PRO A 134 -14.31 7.33 -1.65
N ALA A 135 -13.26 8.05 -2.06
CA ALA A 135 -13.31 8.87 -3.26
C ALA A 135 -13.21 8.00 -4.52
N THR A 136 -13.79 8.47 -5.61
CA THR A 136 -13.79 7.74 -6.89
C THR A 136 -13.37 8.66 -8.03
N TYR A 137 -12.47 8.19 -8.91
CA TYR A 137 -12.05 8.90 -10.11
C TYR A 137 -11.89 7.95 -11.30
N PRO A 138 -12.32 8.30 -12.54
CA PRO A 138 -13.13 9.48 -12.86
C PRO A 138 -14.53 9.42 -12.23
N PRO A 139 -15.15 10.57 -11.93
CA PRO A 139 -16.52 10.60 -11.44
C PRO A 139 -17.53 10.24 -12.53
N GLY A 140 -18.76 9.95 -12.12
CA GLY A 140 -19.88 9.69 -13.03
C GLY A 140 -20.36 8.24 -13.01
N LEU A 141 -21.61 8.06 -13.46
CA LEU A 141 -22.27 6.75 -13.41
C LEU A 141 -21.62 5.75 -14.36
N LEU A 142 -21.31 6.16 -15.60
CA LEU A 142 -20.78 5.25 -16.63
C LEU A 142 -19.45 4.57 -16.22
N PRO A 143 -18.41 5.28 -15.74
CA PRO A 143 -17.18 4.64 -15.29
C PRO A 143 -17.37 3.76 -14.04
N GLN A 144 -18.37 4.06 -13.20
CA GLN A 144 -18.63 3.30 -11.99
C GLN A 144 -19.34 1.99 -12.29
N ILE A 145 -20.37 2.02 -13.16
CA ILE A 145 -21.08 0.81 -13.59
C ILE A 145 -20.24 -0.04 -14.54
N THR A 146 -19.20 0.50 -15.18
CA THR A 146 -18.29 -0.32 -15.99
C THR A 146 -17.11 -0.87 -15.19
N GLY A 147 -16.91 -0.40 -13.96
CA GLY A 147 -15.75 -0.76 -13.14
C GLY A 147 -14.44 -0.08 -13.56
N LEU A 148 -14.50 0.85 -14.50
CA LEU A 148 -13.34 1.61 -14.97
C LEU A 148 -12.88 2.70 -14.00
N SER A 149 -13.67 2.99 -12.98
CA SER A 149 -13.27 3.95 -11.95
C SER A 149 -12.24 3.34 -10.99
N TYR A 150 -11.38 4.19 -10.48
CA TYR A 150 -10.50 3.93 -9.36
C TYR A 150 -11.19 4.39 -8.08
N LYS A 151 -11.23 3.53 -7.06
CA LYS A 151 -11.74 3.85 -5.73
C LYS A 151 -10.57 3.99 -4.77
N PHE A 152 -10.56 5.07 -4.01
CA PHE A 152 -9.53 5.41 -3.06
C PHE A 152 -10.10 5.38 -1.66
N SER A 153 -9.54 4.54 -0.80
CA SER A 153 -9.94 4.40 0.60
C SER A 153 -8.77 4.73 1.51
N GLN A 154 -9.05 5.26 2.68
CA GLN A 154 -8.05 5.48 3.71
C GLN A 154 -7.46 4.13 4.18
N ALA A 155 -6.13 4.00 4.17
CA ALA A 155 -5.43 2.76 4.56
C ALA A 155 -4.47 2.96 5.74
N GLY A 156 -3.95 4.16 5.93
CA GLY A 156 -3.05 4.46 7.04
C GLY A 156 -2.66 5.93 7.08
N TRP A 157 -2.10 6.38 8.19
CA TRP A 157 -1.72 7.77 8.41
C TRP A 157 -0.45 7.86 9.25
N ASP A 158 0.19 9.02 9.25
CA ASP A 158 1.37 9.30 10.07
C ASP A 158 0.98 10.14 11.30
N PRO A 159 1.04 9.58 12.53
CA PRO A 159 0.73 10.32 13.76
C PRO A 159 1.60 11.53 14.05
N GLN A 160 2.79 11.58 13.46
CA GLN A 160 3.73 12.66 13.68
C GLN A 160 3.66 13.71 12.56
N ASN A 161 3.01 13.40 11.43
CA ASN A 161 2.98 14.27 10.27
C ASN A 161 1.67 14.16 9.48
N LEU A 162 0.76 15.11 9.73
CA LEU A 162 -0.52 15.20 9.03
C LEU A 162 -0.41 15.66 7.57
N ASN A 163 0.77 16.04 7.08
CA ASN A 163 0.96 16.34 5.65
C ASN A 163 1.07 15.07 4.79
N ARG A 164 0.84 13.89 5.38
CA ARG A 164 0.92 12.61 4.68
C ARG A 164 -0.20 11.68 5.12
N THR A 165 -0.85 11.08 4.12
CA THR A 165 -1.76 9.94 4.31
C THR A 165 -1.40 8.81 3.36
N THR A 166 -1.84 7.60 3.68
CA THR A 166 -1.70 6.42 2.83
C THR A 166 -3.09 5.99 2.37
N LEU A 167 -3.27 5.93 1.06
CA LEU A 167 -4.52 5.51 0.43
C LEU A 167 -4.36 4.14 -0.21
N GLN A 168 -5.37 3.30 -0.07
CA GLN A 168 -5.52 2.08 -0.84
C GLN A 168 -6.31 2.38 -2.11
N VAL A 169 -5.83 1.86 -3.24
CA VAL A 169 -6.47 2.03 -4.55
C VAL A 169 -7.07 0.70 -4.99
N LEU A 170 -8.33 0.74 -5.43
CA LEU A 170 -9.03 -0.37 -6.05
C LEU A 170 -9.46 0.00 -7.47
N HIS A 171 -9.13 -0.84 -8.43
CA HIS A 171 -9.57 -0.72 -9.82
C HIS A 171 -10.07 -2.10 -10.29
N ASP A 172 -11.32 -2.19 -10.74
CA ASP A 172 -11.98 -3.45 -11.05
C ASP A 172 -12.74 -3.40 -12.39
N PRO A 173 -12.05 -3.48 -13.53
CA PRO A 173 -12.70 -3.49 -14.85
C PRO A 173 -13.59 -4.74 -15.08
N GLY A 174 -13.44 -5.78 -14.25
CA GLY A 174 -14.27 -6.98 -14.28
C GLY A 174 -15.59 -6.84 -13.51
N TRP A 175 -15.90 -5.65 -12.97
CA TRP A 175 -17.08 -5.39 -12.15
C TRP A 175 -18.37 -5.85 -12.85
N LEU A 176 -18.58 -5.45 -14.11
CA LEU A 176 -19.78 -5.80 -14.88
C LEU A 176 -20.00 -7.31 -14.97
N LEU A 177 -18.93 -8.06 -15.25
CA LEU A 177 -19.00 -9.51 -15.42
C LEU A 177 -19.40 -10.20 -14.11
N LYS A 178 -18.88 -9.72 -12.98
CA LYS A 178 -19.23 -10.23 -11.64
C LYS A 178 -20.71 -10.01 -11.34
N TRP A 179 -21.21 -8.80 -11.60
CA TRP A 179 -22.62 -8.48 -11.37
C TRP A 179 -23.56 -9.18 -12.34
N SER A 180 -23.18 -9.35 -13.61
CA SER A 180 -23.98 -10.11 -14.57
C SER A 180 -24.09 -11.58 -14.17
N GLY A 181 -23.00 -12.18 -13.68
CA GLY A 181 -23.00 -13.55 -13.17
C GLY A 181 -23.89 -13.69 -11.93
N SER A 182 -23.80 -12.75 -10.98
CA SER A 182 -24.67 -12.71 -9.80
C SER A 182 -26.15 -12.57 -10.18
N LEU A 183 -26.46 -11.67 -11.11
CA LEU A 183 -27.82 -11.47 -11.62
C LEU A 183 -28.36 -12.74 -12.31
N LEU A 184 -27.53 -13.43 -13.09
CA LEU A 184 -27.89 -14.70 -13.73
C LEU A 184 -28.23 -15.78 -12.70
N MET A 185 -27.47 -15.87 -11.60
CA MET A 185 -27.75 -16.80 -10.50
C MET A 185 -29.11 -16.48 -9.84
N VAL A 186 -29.38 -15.22 -9.54
CA VAL A 186 -30.67 -14.78 -8.99
C VAL A 186 -31.82 -15.10 -9.95
N ALA A 187 -31.64 -14.83 -11.24
CA ALA A 187 -32.63 -15.12 -12.27
C ALA A 187 -32.88 -16.63 -12.41
N GLY A 188 -31.85 -17.47 -12.32
CA GLY A 188 -31.98 -18.93 -12.36
C GLY A 188 -32.79 -19.48 -11.19
N ILE A 189 -32.50 -19.02 -9.96
CA ILE A 189 -33.26 -19.38 -8.76
C ILE A 189 -34.71 -18.90 -8.89
N PHE A 190 -34.91 -17.64 -9.30
CA PHE A 190 -36.25 -17.09 -9.54
C PHE A 190 -37.04 -17.93 -10.55
N SER A 191 -36.41 -18.33 -11.67
CA SER A 191 -37.02 -19.19 -12.67
C SER A 191 -37.44 -20.56 -12.10
N MET A 192 -36.60 -21.17 -11.25
CA MET A 192 -36.89 -22.47 -10.66
C MET A 192 -38.14 -22.45 -9.78
N PHE A 193 -38.33 -21.39 -8.98
CA PHE A 193 -39.42 -21.30 -8.01
C PHE A 193 -40.71 -20.67 -8.55
N TYR A 194 -40.61 -19.70 -9.47
CA TYR A 194 -41.77 -18.91 -9.89
C TYR A 194 -42.24 -19.21 -11.31
N LEU A 195 -41.35 -19.67 -12.20
CA LEU A 195 -41.71 -19.97 -13.59
C LEU A 195 -42.04 -21.45 -13.82
N ARG A 196 -41.57 -22.34 -12.94
CA ARG A 196 -41.90 -23.77 -13.03
C ARG A 196 -43.31 -24.02 -12.46
N ARG A 197 -44.31 -24.12 -13.35
CA ARG A 197 -45.64 -24.64 -12.99
C ARG A 197 -45.54 -26.15 -12.77
N GLU A 198 -45.86 -26.61 -11.56
CA GLU A 198 -46.13 -28.02 -11.32
C GLU A 198 -47.38 -28.43 -12.11
N THR A 199 -47.21 -29.25 -13.15
CA THR A 199 -48.34 -29.89 -13.81
C THR A 199 -48.90 -30.96 -12.87
N THR A 200 -49.89 -30.59 -12.06
CA THR A 200 -50.69 -31.57 -11.31
C THR A 200 -51.36 -32.52 -12.33
N PRO A 201 -51.13 -33.84 -12.26
CA PRO A 201 -51.84 -34.76 -13.13
C PRO A 201 -53.32 -34.75 -12.76
N ARG A 202 -54.20 -34.50 -13.73
CA ARG A 202 -55.65 -34.60 -13.55
C ARG A 202 -56.01 -36.09 -13.45
N THR A 203 -56.45 -36.52 -12.27
CA THR A 203 -57.17 -37.79 -12.05
C THR A 203 -58.61 -37.68 -12.50
#